data_AF-A0A9E5FDV2-F1
#
_entry.id   AF-A0A9E5FDV2-F1
#
_cell.length_a   1.000
_cell.length_b   1.000
_cell.length_c   1.000
_cell.angle_alpha   90.00
_cell.angle_beta   90.00
_cell.angle_gamma   90.00
#
_symmetry.space_group_name_H-M   'P 1'
#
loop_
_entity.id
_entity.type
_entity.pdbx_description
1 polymer ?
#
loop_
_entity_poly.entity_id
_entity_poly.type
_entity_poly.pdbx_seq_one_letter_code
_entity_poly.pdbx_strand_id
1 'polypeptide(L)'
;DYLNGFSRGNEVTLRQLLTHTSGIREYTSGDQFNSKCGNSPSPGEVLQMIEQYSFGDTAGRRFSYSNSNYYLAGLILEKVSGERLDRLLDRLFFKPLGMTNTQLANGGEVIENYATPYVLADGQTERANTWNMDWAAGAGGIVSTRLKRLVGPHKSRFSGLDQCLVNSIEAIKKPA
;
A
#
# COMPACT_ATOMS: atom_id res chain seq x y z
N ASP A 1 -17.43 5.97 -7.24
CA ASP A 1 -16.78 6.97 -8.12
C ASP A 1 -15.48 6.49 -8.74
N TYR A 2 -14.55 5.92 -7.97
CA TYR A 2 -13.24 5.53 -8.50
C TYR A 2 -13.17 4.06 -8.96
N LEU A 3 -13.69 3.13 -8.16
CA LEU A 3 -13.69 1.70 -8.45
C LEU A 3 -15.12 1.27 -8.82
N ASN A 4 -15.47 1.37 -10.10
CA ASN A 4 -16.80 1.00 -10.58
C ASN A 4 -17.04 -0.50 -10.37
N GLY A 5 -18.22 -0.85 -9.85
CA GLY A 5 -18.58 -2.23 -9.52
C GLY A 5 -18.17 -2.68 -8.12
N PHE A 6 -17.36 -1.90 -7.40
CA PHE A 6 -16.97 -2.25 -6.03
C PHE A 6 -18.18 -2.21 -5.10
N SER A 7 -18.48 -3.35 -4.48
CA SER A 7 -19.63 -3.51 -3.58
C SER A 7 -19.63 -2.46 -2.47
N ARG A 8 -20.75 -1.75 -2.29
CA ARG A 8 -20.94 -0.66 -1.29
C ARG A 8 -19.89 0.46 -1.37
N GLY A 9 -19.23 0.64 -2.51
CA GLY A 9 -18.23 1.68 -2.71
C GLY A 9 -18.77 3.11 -2.56
N ASN A 10 -20.09 3.31 -2.65
CA ASN A 10 -20.78 4.58 -2.38
C ASN A 10 -21.01 4.86 -0.89
N GLU A 11 -20.83 3.87 -0.01
CA GLU A 11 -20.97 4.04 1.44
C GLU A 11 -19.63 4.35 2.14
N VAL A 12 -18.52 4.18 1.43
CA VAL A 12 -17.16 4.34 1.97
C VAL A 12 -16.46 5.53 1.35
N THR A 13 -15.93 6.40 2.20
CA THR A 13 -15.12 7.54 1.79
C THR A 13 -13.63 7.21 1.77
N LEU A 14 -12.85 7.95 0.95
CA LEU A 14 -11.39 7.89 0.99
C LEU A 14 -10.83 8.12 2.39
N ARG A 15 -11.42 9.06 3.15
CA ARG A 15 -11.02 9.31 4.54
C ARG A 15 -11.14 8.06 5.39
N GLN A 16 -12.25 7.33 5.29
CA GLN A 16 -12.48 6.11 6.06
C GLN A 16 -11.54 4.97 5.67
N LEU A 17 -11.11 4.88 4.41
CA LEU A 17 -10.02 3.97 4.03
C LEU A 17 -8.73 4.33 4.78
N LEU A 18 -8.30 5.59 4.67
CA LEU A 18 -7.04 6.07 5.25
C LEU A 18 -7.02 6.05 6.79
N THR A 19 -8.18 6.14 7.43
CA THR A 19 -8.33 6.10 8.90
C THR A 19 -8.75 4.73 9.44
N HIS A 20 -8.81 3.69 8.60
CA HIS A 20 -9.27 2.35 8.98
C HIS A 20 -10.64 2.31 9.67
N THR A 21 -11.58 3.12 9.19
CA THR A 21 -12.97 3.17 9.66
C THR A 21 -13.97 2.80 8.55
N SER A 22 -13.52 2.19 7.47
CA SER A 22 -14.36 1.78 6.32
C SER A 22 -15.32 0.62 6.63
N GLY A 23 -15.00 -0.19 7.63
CA GLY A 23 -15.70 -1.46 7.91
C GLY A 23 -15.31 -2.61 6.97
N ILE A 24 -14.37 -2.40 6.03
CA ILE A 24 -13.87 -3.43 5.09
C ILE A 24 -12.95 -4.40 5.84
N ARG A 25 -13.18 -5.71 5.68
CA ARG A 25 -12.38 -6.73 6.37
C ARG A 25 -10.95 -6.84 5.82
N GLU A 26 -10.07 -7.37 6.64
CA GLU A 26 -8.69 -7.70 6.31
C GLU A 26 -8.64 -8.87 5.33
N TYR A 27 -8.00 -8.71 4.17
CA TYR A 27 -7.81 -9.80 3.20
C TYR A 27 -6.60 -10.67 3.54
N THR A 28 -5.62 -10.14 4.28
CA THR A 28 -4.38 -10.87 4.60
C THR A 28 -4.52 -11.86 5.76
N SER A 29 -5.69 -11.95 6.41
CA SER A 29 -5.89 -12.80 7.59
C SER A 29 -6.53 -14.15 7.29
N GLY A 30 -6.85 -14.46 6.03
CA GLY A 30 -7.57 -15.67 5.62
C GLY A 30 -6.70 -16.76 5.01
N ASP A 31 -7.18 -18.01 5.03
CA ASP A 31 -6.49 -19.17 4.44
C ASP A 31 -6.23 -19.03 2.93
N GLN A 32 -7.14 -18.35 2.21
CA GLN A 32 -6.99 -18.07 0.79
C GLN A 32 -5.75 -17.23 0.51
N PHE A 33 -5.47 -16.28 1.40
CA PHE A 33 -4.26 -15.47 1.33
C PHE A 33 -3.03 -16.31 1.68
N ASN A 34 -3.03 -17.00 2.81
CA ASN A 34 -1.90 -17.81 3.29
C ASN A 34 -1.46 -18.90 2.29
N SER A 35 -2.40 -19.49 1.56
CA SER A 35 -2.12 -20.52 0.56
C SER A 35 -1.55 -20.00 -0.77
N LYS A 36 -1.66 -18.69 -1.04
CA LYS A 36 -1.30 -18.09 -2.34
C LYS A 36 -0.19 -17.05 -2.25
N CYS A 37 0.06 -16.49 -1.08
CA CYS A 37 0.90 -15.32 -0.89
C CYS A 37 2.36 -15.52 -1.35
N GLY A 38 2.85 -16.75 -1.52
CA GLY A 38 4.18 -17.02 -2.07
C GLY A 38 4.34 -16.72 -3.57
N ASN A 39 3.24 -16.66 -4.34
CA ASN A 39 3.24 -16.37 -5.77
C ASN A 39 2.64 -15.00 -6.07
N SER A 40 2.93 -14.41 -7.24
CA SER A 40 2.24 -13.19 -7.66
C SER A 40 0.73 -13.43 -7.79
N PRO A 41 -0.12 -12.51 -7.31
CA PRO A 41 -1.55 -12.57 -7.56
C PRO A 41 -1.82 -12.37 -9.06
N SER A 42 -2.83 -13.06 -9.57
CA SER A 42 -3.36 -12.79 -10.91
C SER A 42 -4.04 -11.41 -10.97
N PRO A 43 -4.13 -10.78 -12.16
CA PRO A 43 -4.76 -9.47 -12.30
C PRO A 43 -6.17 -9.43 -11.71
N GLY A 44 -6.40 -8.54 -10.74
CA GLY A 44 -7.69 -8.36 -10.06
C GLY A 44 -7.98 -9.36 -8.94
N GLU A 45 -7.11 -10.33 -8.67
CA GLU A 45 -7.33 -11.34 -7.65
C GLU A 45 -7.47 -10.76 -6.24
N VAL A 46 -6.61 -9.82 -5.88
CA VAL A 46 -6.68 -9.17 -4.56
C VAL A 46 -7.98 -8.36 -4.43
N LEU A 47 -8.42 -7.69 -5.50
CA LEU A 47 -9.69 -6.96 -5.50
C LEU A 47 -10.88 -7.90 -5.31
N GLN A 48 -10.92 -9.02 -6.04
CA GLN A 48 -11.94 -10.05 -5.88
C GLN A 48 -11.94 -10.62 -4.47
N MET A 49 -10.76 -10.85 -3.89
CA MET A 49 -10.60 -11.32 -2.52
C MET A 49 -11.21 -10.33 -1.52
N ILE A 50 -10.89 -9.04 -1.66
CA ILE A 50 -11.46 -7.97 -0.82
C ILE A 50 -12.99 -7.93 -0.97
N GLU A 51 -13.52 -8.07 -2.19
CA GLU A 51 -14.96 -8.11 -2.43
C GLU A 51 -15.64 -9.34 -1.82
N GLN A 52 -15.00 -10.51 -1.88
CA GLN A 52 -15.51 -11.76 -1.31
C GLN A 52 -15.53 -11.72 0.23
N TYR A 53 -14.49 -11.19 0.87
CA TYR A 53 -14.42 -11.08 2.33
C TYR A 53 -15.30 -9.95 2.90
N SER A 54 -15.72 -9.00 2.06
CA SER A 54 -16.77 -8.00 2.33
C SER A 54 -16.53 -7.12 3.58
N PHE A 55 -17.61 -6.50 4.04
CA PHE A 55 -17.67 -5.58 5.17
C PHE A 55 -17.97 -6.34 6.46
N GLY A 56 -17.12 -6.17 7.47
CA GLY A 56 -17.37 -6.64 8.83
C GLY A 56 -18.22 -5.67 9.65
N ASP A 57 -18.38 -4.44 9.17
CA ASP A 57 -19.07 -3.38 9.90
C ASP A 57 -19.64 -2.29 8.97
N THR A 58 -20.42 -1.38 9.55
CA THR A 58 -20.88 -0.16 8.88
C THR A 58 -19.74 0.87 8.80
N ALA A 59 -19.59 1.51 7.64
CA ALA A 59 -18.60 2.55 7.44
C ALA A 59 -18.77 3.68 8.48
N GLY A 60 -17.65 4.11 9.08
CA GLY A 60 -17.57 5.14 10.10
C GLY A 60 -17.89 4.69 11.52
N ARG A 61 -18.37 3.45 11.74
CA ARG A 61 -18.82 3.02 13.07
C ARG A 61 -17.69 2.92 14.09
N ARG A 62 -16.56 2.30 13.71
CA ARG A 62 -15.40 2.11 14.58
C ARG A 62 -14.12 1.95 13.78
N PHE A 63 -12.99 2.08 14.47
CA PHE A 63 -11.69 1.71 13.95
C PHE A 63 -11.56 0.19 13.89
N SER A 64 -11.07 -0.32 12.77
CA SER A 64 -10.63 -1.70 12.57
C SER A 64 -9.54 -1.72 11.52
N TYR A 65 -8.31 -2.03 11.92
CA TYR A 65 -7.19 -2.13 11.00
C TYR A 65 -7.50 -3.13 9.88
N SER A 66 -7.09 -2.80 8.65
CA SER A 66 -7.36 -3.58 7.45
C SER A 66 -6.45 -3.10 6.31
N ASN A 67 -5.58 -3.98 5.82
CA ASN A 67 -4.70 -3.74 4.67
C ASN A 67 -5.52 -3.53 3.39
N SER A 68 -6.72 -4.10 3.29
CA SER A 68 -7.66 -3.86 2.18
C SER A 68 -7.86 -2.37 1.92
N ASN A 69 -7.88 -1.56 2.97
CA ASN A 69 -8.09 -0.12 2.84
C ASN A 69 -6.98 0.57 2.05
N TYR A 70 -5.72 0.27 2.37
CA TYR A 70 -4.58 0.88 1.70
C TYR A 70 -4.30 0.24 0.34
N TYR A 71 -4.65 -1.04 0.15
CA TYR A 71 -4.64 -1.66 -1.18
C TYR A 71 -5.62 -0.94 -2.13
N LEU A 72 -6.87 -0.73 -1.69
CA LEU A 72 -7.87 0.02 -2.45
C LEU A 72 -7.45 1.48 -2.66
N ALA A 73 -6.86 2.13 -1.66
CA ALA A 73 -6.32 3.49 -1.83
C ALA A 73 -5.25 3.55 -2.93
N GLY A 74 -4.36 2.56 -3.00
CA GLY A 74 -3.39 2.40 -4.08
C GLY A 74 -4.06 2.29 -5.45
N LEU A 75 -5.06 1.42 -5.60
CA LEU A 75 -5.82 1.28 -6.85
C LEU A 75 -6.54 2.58 -7.25
N ILE A 76 -7.07 3.32 -6.27
CA ILE A 76 -7.72 4.61 -6.55
C ILE A 76 -6.69 5.64 -7.04
N LEU A 77 -5.49 5.67 -6.46
CA LEU A 77 -4.41 6.54 -6.94
C LEU A 77 -4.02 6.21 -8.38
N GLU A 78 -3.86 4.93 -8.72
CA GLU A 78 -3.60 4.52 -10.11
C GLU A 78 -4.72 4.94 -11.04
N LYS A 79 -5.97 4.72 -10.62
CA LYS A 79 -7.15 5.06 -11.41
C LYS A 79 -7.27 6.56 -11.70
N VAL A 80 -7.02 7.41 -10.69
CA VAL A 80 -7.16 8.87 -10.83
C VAL A 80 -5.98 9.46 -11.58
N SER A 81 -4.76 8.97 -11.33
CA SER A 81 -3.55 9.48 -11.99
C SER A 81 -3.34 8.95 -13.41
N GLY A 82 -3.87 7.77 -13.73
CA GLY A 82 -3.54 7.04 -14.96
C GLY A 82 -2.13 6.44 -14.98
N GLU A 83 -1.40 6.51 -13.86
CA GLU A 83 -0.04 5.97 -13.71
C GLU A 83 -0.03 4.75 -12.80
N ARG A 84 0.90 3.82 -13.02
CA ARG A 84 1.15 2.72 -12.08
C ARG A 84 1.68 3.28 -10.75
N LEU A 85 1.28 2.66 -9.64
CA LEU A 85 1.55 3.15 -8.29
C LEU A 85 3.06 3.28 -8.00
N ASP A 86 3.87 2.35 -8.51
CA ASP A 86 5.34 2.39 -8.40
C ASP A 86 5.92 3.67 -9.01
N ARG A 87 5.49 4.01 -10.24
CA ARG A 87 5.91 5.22 -10.96
C ARG A 87 5.39 6.48 -10.28
N LEU A 88 4.15 6.45 -9.82
CA LEU A 88 3.52 7.59 -9.14
C LEU A 88 4.26 7.92 -7.84
N LEU A 89 4.56 6.92 -7.01
CA LEU A 89 5.30 7.10 -5.76
C LEU A 89 6.75 7.54 -6.01
N ASP A 90 7.41 6.98 -7.03
CA ASP A 90 8.76 7.39 -7.41
C ASP A 90 8.80 8.87 -7.85
N ARG A 91 7.87 9.27 -8.72
CA ARG A 91 7.77 10.64 -9.25
C ARG A 91 7.39 11.67 -8.17
N LEU A 92 6.43 11.34 -7.32
CA LEU A 92 5.86 12.29 -6.36
C LEU A 92 6.56 12.32 -5.01
N PHE A 93 7.23 11.23 -4.63
CA PHE A 93 7.76 11.08 -3.27
C PHE A 93 9.23 10.70 -3.26
N PHE A 94 9.61 9.56 -3.85
CA PHE A 94 10.96 9.02 -3.67
C PHE A 94 12.04 9.91 -4.30
N LYS A 95 11.90 10.27 -5.59
CA LYS A 95 12.86 11.16 -6.27
C LYS A 95 12.92 12.57 -5.68
N PRO A 96 11.80 13.28 -5.42
CA PRO A 96 11.85 14.62 -4.83
C PRO A 96 12.50 14.65 -3.44
N LEU A 97 12.40 13.57 -2.68
CA LEU A 97 13.01 13.44 -1.35
C LEU A 97 14.42 12.83 -1.37
N GLY A 98 14.93 12.45 -2.54
CA GLY A 98 16.27 11.84 -2.68
C GLY A 98 16.36 10.42 -2.10
N MET A 99 15.25 9.70 -2.06
CA MET A 99 15.16 8.33 -1.53
C MET A 99 15.59 7.31 -2.58
N THR A 100 16.87 7.31 -2.96
CA THR A 100 17.40 6.49 -4.07
C THR A 100 17.45 4.99 -3.80
N ASN A 101 17.23 4.57 -2.55
CA ASN A 101 17.20 3.16 -2.13
C ASN A 101 15.80 2.82 -1.57
N THR A 102 14.76 3.33 -2.21
CA THR A 102 13.36 3.12 -1.85
C THR A 102 12.55 2.88 -3.12
N GLN A 103 11.75 1.83 -3.12
CA GLN A 103 10.87 1.50 -4.25
C GLN A 103 9.61 0.78 -3.75
N LEU A 104 8.57 0.76 -4.57
CA LEU A 104 7.46 -0.17 -4.38
C LEU A 104 7.90 -1.53 -4.92
N ALA A 105 8.13 -2.51 -4.05
CA ALA A 105 8.55 -3.84 -4.45
C ALA A 105 7.43 -4.56 -5.21
N ASN A 106 7.82 -5.31 -6.22
CA ASN A 106 6.96 -6.26 -6.92
C ASN A 106 7.60 -7.66 -6.88
N GLY A 107 6.79 -8.67 -7.18
CA GLY A 107 7.18 -10.07 -7.09
C GLY A 107 8.32 -10.53 -8.00
N GLY A 108 8.62 -9.76 -9.05
CA GLY A 108 9.56 -10.14 -10.09
C GLY A 108 10.96 -9.55 -9.95
N GLU A 109 11.16 -8.62 -9.01
CA GLU A 109 12.41 -7.86 -8.90
C GLU A 109 13.37 -8.44 -7.86
N VAL A 110 14.63 -8.63 -8.28
CA VAL A 110 15.73 -8.90 -7.35
C VAL A 110 16.16 -7.58 -6.73
N ILE A 111 15.92 -7.42 -5.43
CA ILE A 111 16.33 -6.24 -4.68
C ILE A 111 17.71 -6.51 -4.07
N GLU A 112 18.73 -5.76 -4.51
CA GLU A 112 20.07 -5.83 -3.94
C GLU A 112 20.10 -5.35 -2.48
N ASN A 113 20.96 -5.94 -1.66
CA ASN A 113 21.11 -5.61 -0.23
C ASN A 113 19.80 -5.74 0.58
N TYR A 114 18.86 -6.58 0.13
CA TYR A 114 17.64 -6.89 0.86
C TYR A 114 17.93 -7.79 2.06
N ALA A 115 17.43 -7.40 3.23
CA ALA A 115 17.62 -8.18 4.44
C ALA A 115 16.83 -9.50 4.35
N THR A 116 17.48 -10.62 4.65
CA THR A 116 16.79 -11.91 4.76
C THR A 116 15.90 -11.91 6.00
N PRO A 117 14.57 -12.10 5.86
CA PRO A 117 13.68 -12.11 7.01
C PRO A 117 13.73 -13.46 7.75
N TYR A 118 13.56 -13.40 9.06
CA TYR A 118 13.49 -14.55 9.96
C TYR A 118 12.29 -14.42 10.89
N VAL A 119 11.69 -15.55 11.27
CA VAL A 119 10.64 -15.63 12.28
C VAL A 119 11.09 -16.52 13.43
N LEU A 120 10.51 -16.29 14.61
CA LEU A 120 10.69 -17.15 15.77
C LEU A 120 9.49 -18.09 15.85
N ALA A 121 9.70 -19.37 15.55
CA ALA A 121 8.70 -20.42 15.66
C ALA A 121 9.17 -21.44 16.69
N ASP A 122 8.35 -21.71 17.71
CA ASP A 122 8.65 -22.67 18.78
C ASP A 122 10.03 -22.47 19.45
N GLY A 123 10.43 -21.21 19.61
CA GLY A 123 11.72 -20.83 20.22
C GLY A 123 12.93 -21.02 19.30
N GLN A 124 12.74 -21.45 18.05
CA GLN A 124 13.78 -21.55 17.04
C GLN A 124 13.67 -20.42 16.02
N THR A 125 14.82 -19.91 15.58
CA THR A 125 14.87 -18.92 14.51
C THR A 125 14.90 -19.64 13.18
N GLU A 126 13.88 -19.42 12.35
CA GLU A 126 13.79 -19.98 11.00
C GLU A 126 13.67 -18.88 9.96
N ARG A 127 14.13 -19.15 8.74
CA ARG A 127 14.00 -18.19 7.63
C ARG A 127 12.52 -18.01 7.33
N ALA A 128 12.06 -16.76 7.31
CA ALA A 128 10.66 -16.48 7.03
C ALA A 128 10.33 -16.82 5.58
N ASN A 129 9.17 -17.43 5.35
CA ASN A 129 8.59 -17.48 4.02
C ASN A 129 8.26 -16.05 3.59
N THR A 130 8.90 -15.58 2.52
CA THR A 130 8.58 -14.28 1.93
C THR A 130 7.35 -14.43 1.07
N TRP A 131 6.31 -13.67 1.39
CA TRP A 131 5.23 -13.46 0.44
C TRP A 131 5.66 -12.51 -0.68
N ASN A 132 4.98 -12.59 -1.81
CA ASN A 132 5.18 -11.75 -2.97
C ASN A 132 4.57 -10.36 -2.72
N MET A 133 5.36 -9.30 -2.88
CA MET A 133 4.95 -7.94 -2.48
C MET A 133 3.84 -7.34 -3.35
N ASP A 134 3.52 -7.95 -4.51
CA ASP A 134 2.35 -7.60 -5.32
C ASP A 134 1.04 -7.76 -4.52
N TRP A 135 1.04 -8.65 -3.53
CA TRP A 135 -0.08 -8.79 -2.60
C TRP A 135 -0.26 -7.57 -1.71
N ALA A 136 0.83 -6.98 -1.22
CA ALA A 136 0.78 -5.86 -0.28
C ALA A 136 0.53 -4.53 -1.01
N ALA A 137 1.19 -4.29 -2.15
CA ALA A 137 1.08 -3.07 -2.94
C ALA A 137 1.02 -1.80 -2.05
N GLY A 138 -0.03 -0.98 -2.17
CA GLY A 138 -0.23 0.23 -1.36
C GLY A 138 -0.34 0.01 0.15
N ALA A 139 -0.62 -1.22 0.61
CA ALA A 139 -0.79 -1.56 2.03
C ALA A 139 0.51 -1.91 2.77
N GLY A 140 1.63 -2.05 2.07
CA GLY A 140 2.91 -2.39 2.71
C GLY A 140 4.02 -2.86 1.78
N GLY A 141 3.88 -2.68 0.47
CA GLY A 141 4.86 -3.15 -0.52
C GLY A 141 6.10 -2.27 -0.66
N ILE A 142 6.22 -1.17 0.08
CA ILE A 142 7.39 -0.30 -0.01
C ILE A 142 8.57 -0.94 0.70
N VAL A 143 9.68 -1.09 -0.02
CA VAL A 143 10.97 -1.48 0.54
C VAL A 143 11.88 -0.26 0.60
N SER A 144 12.67 -0.16 1.66
CA SER A 144 13.54 0.99 1.88
C SER A 144 14.74 0.61 2.75
N THR A 145 15.78 1.44 2.67
CA THR A 145 16.88 1.42 3.64
C THR A 145 16.55 2.25 4.88
N ARG A 146 17.39 2.12 5.92
CA ARG A 146 17.35 3.05 7.06
C ARG A 146 17.48 4.47 6.51
N LEU A 147 16.42 5.25 6.66
CA LEU A 147 16.51 6.67 6.40
C LEU A 147 17.53 7.22 7.40
N LYS A 148 18.66 7.73 6.90
CA LYS A 148 19.50 8.61 7.72
C LYS A 148 18.53 9.66 8.24
N ARG A 149 18.41 9.76 9.57
CA ARG A 149 17.54 10.74 10.25
C ARG A 149 17.67 12.04 9.46
N LEU A 150 16.55 12.62 9.04
CA LEU A 150 16.51 13.87 8.27
C LEU A 150 16.95 15.02 9.19
N VAL A 151 18.19 14.98 9.65
CA VAL A 151 18.88 16.00 10.43
C VAL A 151 19.91 16.59 9.48
N GLY A 152 19.42 17.58 8.74
CA GLY A 152 20.11 18.36 7.73
C GLY A 152 19.14 19.40 7.17
N PRO A 153 19.56 20.29 6.24
CA PRO A 153 18.74 21.38 5.71
C PRO A 153 17.39 20.94 5.10
N HIS A 154 17.20 19.63 4.87
CA HIS A 154 15.95 18.98 4.48
C HIS A 154 14.85 18.95 5.54
N LYS A 155 15.08 19.38 6.80
CA LYS A 155 13.97 19.63 7.76
C LYS A 155 12.89 20.55 7.17
N SER A 156 13.30 21.51 6.34
CA SER A 156 12.40 22.40 5.59
C SER A 156 11.50 21.68 4.57
N ARG A 157 11.94 20.52 4.05
CA ARG A 157 11.12 19.68 3.15
C ARG A 157 10.05 18.89 3.89
N PHE A 158 10.23 18.67 5.20
CA PHE A 158 9.22 18.03 6.07
C PHE A 158 8.25 19.05 6.68
N SER A 159 8.64 20.32 6.89
CA SER A 159 7.67 21.41 7.11
C SER A 159 6.85 21.73 5.86
N GLY A 160 7.34 21.33 4.69
CA GLY A 160 6.63 21.36 3.43
C GLY A 160 5.98 20.04 3.05
N LEU A 161 5.91 19.02 3.94
CA LEU A 161 5.20 17.77 3.61
C LEU A 161 3.73 18.06 3.28
N ASP A 162 3.09 18.98 3.99
CA ASP A 162 1.73 19.40 3.66
C ASP A 162 1.66 20.01 2.25
N GLN A 163 2.60 20.89 1.90
CA GLN A 163 2.62 21.49 0.56
C GLN A 163 3.04 20.48 -0.52
N CYS A 164 3.94 19.56 -0.24
CA CYS A 164 4.36 18.52 -1.19
C CYS A 164 3.24 17.52 -1.39
N LEU A 165 2.53 17.11 -0.33
CA LEU A 165 1.36 16.25 -0.39
C LEU A 165 0.22 16.96 -1.12
N VAL A 166 -0.02 18.25 -0.86
CA VAL A 166 -0.99 19.08 -1.59
C VAL A 166 -0.60 19.18 -3.06
N ASN A 167 0.67 19.48 -3.39
CA ASN A 167 1.16 19.53 -4.76
C ASN A 167 1.08 18.17 -5.44
N SER A 168 1.33 17.07 -4.73
CA SER A 168 1.18 15.69 -5.21
C SER A 168 -0.29 15.37 -5.47
N ILE A 169 -1.20 15.77 -4.59
CA ILE A 169 -2.66 15.64 -4.77
C ILE A 169 -3.14 16.50 -5.96
N GLU A 170 -2.62 17.71 -6.13
CA GLU A 170 -2.91 18.56 -7.29
C GLU A 170 -2.31 17.99 -8.59
N ALA A 171 -1.10 17.43 -8.52
CA ALA A 171 -0.45 16.78 -9.65
C ALA A 171 -1.16 15.49 -10.08
N ILE A 172 -1.82 14.79 -9.15
CA ILE A 172 -2.70 13.65 -9.47
C ILE A 172 -3.93 14.09 -10.30
N LYS A 173 -4.37 15.36 -10.18
CA LYS A 173 -5.55 15.89 -10.89
C LYS A 173 -5.25 16.47 -12.27
N LYS A 174 -3.98 16.66 -12.63
CA LYS A 174 -3.59 17.21 -13.95
C LYS A 174 -3.15 16.06 -14.86
N PRO A 175 -3.88 15.76 -15.95
CA PRO A 175 -3.34 14.84 -16.96
C PRO A 175 -2.08 15.46 -17.57
N ALA A 176 -1.11 14.60 -17.92
CA ALA A 176 0.10 14.97 -18.63
C ALA A 176 -0.21 15.62 -19.99
#